data_AF-A0A6P6PGB4-F1
#
_entry.id   AF-A0A6P6PGB4-F1
#
_cell.length_a   1.000
_cell.length_b   1.000
_cell.length_c   1.000
_cell.angle_alpha   90.00
_cell.angle_beta   90.00
_cell.angle_gamma   90.00
#
_symmetry.space_group_name_H-M   'P 1'
#
loop_
_entity.id
_entity.type
_entity.pdbx_description
1 polymer ?
#
loop_
_entity_poly.entity_id
_entity_poly.type
_entity_poly.pdbx_seq_one_letter_code
_entity_poly.pdbx_strand_id
1 'polypeptide(L)'
;MLGLAQRSQDELFHIALYNWLIQADLTDTLLEVNSPYLEDHLMHMIKQDQSKVRNMDLLWRYYEKNRSFGKAAHVLARLADMHSTEISLKQRLEYISRAILSAKSSSCVSSLGADGEFLHELEEKMEVVRIQVQIQETLRRQYSQHPSVQGAITQLDSELMDITKLYGEFADHFRLSECKLAIIHCAGHSDPILVHSLWQEIIEKELNDSVAMSSADRMRALSLKIVSLGKLYAGTPRYFPLDFLVKFLEQEVCRLNWDVGFVTFTMQEIGVQLPRLLEVYDQLFKTRDPCWQRFKKPLHLVECIHVLLSGYVNDPSRVPTYDRRRFTNACLDNICGYLVELQSLSPNAALQDIIRNFKSLQTKLEKLH
;
A
#
# COMPACT_ATOMS: atom_id res chain seq x y z
N MET A 1 -22.61 -47.55 2.24
CA MET A 1 -23.86 -46.86 2.62
C MET A 1 -24.14 -45.62 1.77
N LEU A 2 -23.18 -44.68 1.61
CA LEU A 2 -23.40 -43.44 0.83
C LEU A 2 -23.83 -43.69 -0.63
N GLY A 3 -23.24 -44.66 -1.33
CA GLY A 3 -23.64 -45.01 -2.70
C GLY A 3 -25.02 -45.68 -2.84
N LEU A 4 -25.62 -46.17 -1.74
CA LEU A 4 -27.00 -46.66 -1.71
C LEU A 4 -27.98 -45.54 -1.37
N ALA A 5 -27.59 -44.65 -0.45
CA ALA A 5 -28.33 -43.42 -0.14
C ALA A 5 -28.48 -42.50 -1.35
N GLN A 6 -27.43 -42.36 -2.17
CA GLN A 6 -27.44 -41.61 -3.44
C GLN A 6 -28.42 -42.15 -4.49
N ARG A 7 -28.77 -43.44 -4.42
CA ARG A 7 -29.71 -44.08 -5.36
C ARG A 7 -31.16 -43.93 -4.94
N SER A 8 -31.42 -43.45 -3.72
CA SER A 8 -32.78 -43.17 -3.26
C SER A 8 -33.31 -41.91 -3.97
N GLN A 9 -34.56 -41.95 -4.43
CA GLN A 9 -35.26 -40.78 -4.97
C GLN A 9 -36.09 -40.03 -3.91
N ASP A 10 -36.03 -40.46 -2.65
CA ASP A 10 -36.78 -39.84 -1.57
C ASP A 10 -36.09 -38.55 -1.08
N GLU A 11 -36.69 -37.42 -1.39
CA GLU A 11 -36.23 -36.07 -1.01
C GLU A 11 -36.16 -35.90 0.52
N LEU A 12 -37.14 -36.43 1.27
CA LEU A 12 -37.18 -36.34 2.74
C LEU A 12 -36.04 -37.12 3.39
N PHE A 13 -35.70 -38.28 2.82
CA PHE A 13 -34.55 -39.07 3.25
C PHE A 13 -33.24 -38.31 3.03
N HIS A 14 -33.06 -37.66 1.86
CA HIS A 14 -31.88 -36.84 1.57
C HIS A 14 -31.77 -35.66 2.54
N ILE A 15 -32.87 -34.96 2.81
CA ILE A 15 -32.93 -33.86 3.79
C ILE A 15 -32.51 -34.33 5.19
N ALA A 16 -33.07 -35.46 5.65
CA ALA A 16 -32.73 -36.03 6.96
C ALA A 16 -31.24 -36.45 7.04
N LEU A 17 -30.71 -37.04 5.96
CA LEU A 17 -29.31 -37.41 5.85
C LEU A 17 -28.38 -36.19 5.89
N TYR A 18 -28.71 -35.12 5.15
CA TYR A 18 -27.90 -33.89 5.13
C TYR A 18 -27.91 -33.22 6.49
N ASN A 19 -29.07 -33.13 7.15
CA ASN A 19 -29.17 -32.58 8.50
C ASN A 19 -28.33 -33.38 9.51
N TRP A 20 -28.36 -34.71 9.42
CA TRP A 20 -27.51 -35.56 10.26
C TRP A 20 -26.01 -35.35 10.00
N LEU A 21 -25.60 -35.28 8.73
CA LEU A 21 -24.21 -35.03 8.36
C LEU A 21 -23.70 -33.66 8.85
N ILE A 22 -24.54 -32.63 8.77
CA ILE A 22 -24.22 -31.28 9.26
C ILE A 22 -24.14 -31.25 10.79
N GLN A 23 -25.05 -31.93 11.48
CA GLN A 23 -25.01 -32.06 12.94
C GLN A 23 -23.79 -32.84 13.43
N ALA A 24 -23.35 -33.85 12.67
CA ALA A 24 -22.16 -34.65 12.96
C ALA A 24 -20.82 -33.99 12.52
N ASP A 25 -20.87 -32.78 11.96
CA ASP A 25 -19.73 -32.04 11.38
C ASP A 25 -18.97 -32.78 10.26
N LEU A 26 -19.65 -33.73 9.60
CA LEU A 26 -19.15 -34.50 8.48
C LEU A 26 -19.37 -33.76 7.15
N THR A 27 -18.88 -32.53 7.09
CA THR A 27 -19.11 -31.62 5.96
C THR A 27 -18.37 -32.04 4.69
N ASP A 28 -17.18 -32.63 4.83
CA ASP A 28 -16.40 -33.12 3.68
C ASP A 28 -17.11 -34.29 2.97
N THR A 29 -17.72 -35.19 3.73
CA THR A 29 -18.46 -36.33 3.18
C THR A 29 -19.78 -35.87 2.55
N LEU A 30 -20.44 -34.84 3.11
CA LEU A 30 -21.59 -34.19 2.48
C LEU A 30 -21.24 -33.65 1.09
N LEU A 31 -20.07 -33.00 0.97
CA LEU A 31 -19.58 -32.45 -0.30
C LEU A 31 -19.15 -33.53 -1.31
N GLU A 32 -18.88 -34.77 -0.89
CA GLU A 32 -18.66 -35.92 -1.79
C GLU A 32 -19.98 -36.51 -2.31
N VAL A 33 -21.09 -36.27 -1.60
CA VAL A 33 -22.42 -36.68 -2.03
C VAL A 33 -22.91 -35.70 -3.10
N ASN A 34 -22.56 -35.99 -4.35
CA ASN A 34 -23.02 -35.23 -5.52
C ASN A 34 -24.51 -35.51 -5.80
N SER A 35 -25.38 -34.95 -4.96
CA SER A 35 -26.84 -35.06 -5.09
C SER A 35 -27.42 -33.75 -5.61
N PRO A 36 -28.43 -33.81 -6.51
CA PRO A 36 -29.11 -32.62 -7.03
C PRO A 36 -29.93 -31.87 -5.96
N TYR A 37 -30.38 -32.56 -4.90
CA TYR A 37 -31.23 -31.97 -3.86
C TYR A 37 -30.46 -31.16 -2.80
N LEU A 38 -29.13 -31.24 -2.80
CA LEU A 38 -28.31 -30.58 -1.79
C LEU A 38 -28.33 -29.04 -1.93
N GLU A 39 -28.37 -28.53 -3.16
CA GLU A 39 -28.46 -27.09 -3.45
C GLU A 39 -29.75 -26.50 -2.87
N ASP A 40 -30.89 -27.12 -3.16
CA ASP A 40 -32.21 -26.65 -2.70
C ASP A 40 -32.34 -26.72 -1.18
N HIS A 41 -31.84 -27.80 -0.55
CA HIS A 41 -31.82 -27.95 0.91
C HIS A 41 -30.99 -26.85 1.58
N LEU A 42 -29.77 -26.60 1.09
CA LEU A 42 -28.91 -25.54 1.62
C LEU A 42 -29.55 -24.16 1.44
N MET A 43 -30.13 -23.87 0.27
CA MET A 43 -30.85 -22.61 0.05
C MET A 43 -32.06 -22.45 0.98
N HIS A 44 -32.80 -23.53 1.23
CA HIS A 44 -33.92 -23.51 2.15
C HIS A 44 -33.47 -23.23 3.60
N MET A 45 -32.39 -23.85 4.07
CA MET A 45 -31.84 -23.58 5.39
C MET A 45 -31.30 -22.14 5.54
N ILE A 46 -30.68 -21.59 4.50
CA ILE A 46 -30.24 -20.18 4.47
C ILE A 46 -31.44 -19.23 4.61
N LYS A 47 -32.57 -19.53 3.94
CA LYS A 47 -33.81 -18.72 4.03
C LYS A 47 -34.45 -18.75 5.42
N GLN A 48 -34.22 -19.82 6.18
CA GLN A 48 -34.73 -19.96 7.55
C GLN A 48 -33.79 -19.32 8.61
N ASP A 49 -32.71 -18.65 8.18
CA ASP A 49 -31.68 -18.00 9.03
C ASP A 49 -31.02 -18.92 10.08
N GLN A 50 -31.26 -20.23 10.03
CA GLN A 50 -30.54 -21.18 10.88
C GLN A 50 -29.10 -21.32 10.40
N SER A 51 -28.14 -20.94 11.25
CA SER A 51 -26.69 -21.08 10.99
C SER A 51 -26.29 -20.60 9.58
N LYS A 52 -26.79 -19.42 9.19
CA LYS A 52 -26.70 -18.88 7.82
C LYS A 52 -25.27 -18.85 7.28
N VAL A 53 -24.31 -18.42 8.10
CA VAL A 53 -22.88 -18.37 7.73
C VAL A 53 -22.38 -19.77 7.37
N ARG A 54 -22.59 -20.76 8.25
CA ARG A 54 -22.12 -22.14 8.05
C ARG A 54 -22.76 -22.79 6.81
N ASN A 55 -24.05 -22.55 6.59
CA ASN A 55 -24.77 -23.10 5.43
C ASN A 55 -24.33 -22.45 4.11
N MET A 56 -24.08 -21.14 4.10
CA MET A 56 -23.48 -20.46 2.95
C MET A 56 -22.03 -20.92 2.69
N ASP A 57 -21.27 -21.22 3.75
CA ASP A 57 -19.90 -21.73 3.63
C ASP A 57 -19.88 -23.10 2.95
N LEU A 58 -20.82 -23.98 3.31
CA LEU A 58 -21.01 -25.26 2.64
C LEU A 58 -21.46 -25.10 1.18
N LEU A 59 -22.32 -24.12 0.91
CA LEU A 59 -22.86 -23.89 -0.43
C LEU A 59 -21.79 -23.48 -1.44
N TRP A 60 -20.88 -22.56 -1.09
CA TRP A 60 -19.83 -22.18 -2.04
C TRP A 60 -18.82 -23.33 -2.25
N ARG A 61 -18.50 -24.13 -1.21
CA ARG A 61 -17.65 -25.32 -1.33
C ARG A 61 -18.26 -26.35 -2.28
N TYR A 62 -19.56 -26.55 -2.19
CA TYR A 62 -20.32 -27.41 -3.11
C TYR A 62 -20.20 -26.91 -4.56
N TYR A 63 -20.40 -25.61 -4.79
CA TYR A 63 -20.26 -25.03 -6.12
C TYR A 63 -18.83 -25.12 -6.69
N GLU A 64 -17.79 -24.94 -5.86
CA GLU A 64 -16.40 -25.14 -6.29
C GLU A 64 -16.14 -26.60 -6.70
N LYS A 65 -16.59 -27.58 -5.90
CA LYS A 65 -16.44 -29.01 -6.25
C LYS A 65 -17.17 -29.37 -7.54
N ASN A 66 -18.34 -28.78 -7.78
CA ASN A 66 -19.14 -28.98 -8.98
C ASN A 66 -18.73 -28.10 -10.16
N ARG A 67 -17.56 -27.42 -10.10
CA ARG A 67 -17.02 -26.52 -11.13
C ARG A 67 -17.96 -25.37 -11.54
N SER A 68 -18.92 -25.03 -10.68
CA SER A 68 -19.86 -23.92 -10.89
C SER A 68 -19.29 -22.64 -10.28
N PHE A 69 -18.14 -22.19 -10.81
CA PHE A 69 -17.35 -21.12 -10.19
C PHE A 69 -18.06 -19.76 -10.12
N GLY A 70 -18.92 -19.42 -11.10
CA GLY A 70 -19.70 -18.18 -11.05
C GLY A 70 -20.69 -18.15 -9.88
N LYS A 71 -21.41 -19.26 -9.63
CA LYS A 71 -22.30 -19.39 -8.47
C LYS A 71 -21.52 -19.31 -7.16
N ALA A 72 -20.35 -19.96 -7.08
CA ALA A 72 -19.47 -19.90 -5.91
C ALA A 72 -19.04 -18.45 -5.62
N ALA A 73 -18.60 -17.71 -6.64
CA ALA A 73 -18.18 -16.32 -6.52
C ALA A 73 -19.30 -15.42 -5.96
N HIS A 74 -20.54 -15.58 -6.43
CA HIS A 74 -21.68 -14.83 -5.90
C HIS A 74 -22.02 -15.18 -4.44
N VAL A 75 -21.92 -16.45 -4.03
CA VAL A 75 -22.14 -16.83 -2.63
C VAL A 75 -21.06 -16.23 -1.73
N LEU A 76 -19.79 -16.28 -2.16
CA LEU A 76 -18.67 -15.70 -1.44
C LEU A 76 -18.78 -14.16 -1.32
N ALA A 77 -19.18 -13.49 -2.39
CA ALA A 77 -19.44 -12.04 -2.35
C ALA A 77 -20.55 -11.70 -1.34
N ARG A 78 -21.66 -12.44 -1.35
CA ARG A 78 -22.74 -12.26 -0.37
C ARG A 78 -22.31 -12.55 1.06
N LEU A 79 -21.45 -13.56 1.28
CA LEU A 79 -20.87 -13.84 2.60
C LEU A 79 -20.04 -12.67 3.11
N ALA A 80 -19.23 -12.07 2.23
CA ALA A 80 -18.39 -10.94 2.56
C ALA A 80 -19.18 -9.64 2.82
N ASP A 81 -20.32 -9.44 2.16
CA ASP A 81 -21.19 -8.26 2.34
C ASP A 81 -22.16 -8.39 3.53
N MET A 82 -22.37 -9.60 4.06
CA MET A 82 -23.38 -9.86 5.08
C MET A 82 -23.04 -9.20 6.42
N HIS A 83 -23.98 -8.48 7.02
CA HIS A 83 -23.84 -8.01 8.40
C HIS A 83 -23.82 -9.20 9.37
N SER A 84 -22.70 -9.41 10.08
CA SER A 84 -22.55 -10.50 11.05
C SER A 84 -21.38 -10.24 11.99
N THR A 85 -21.56 -10.55 13.27
CA THR A 85 -20.49 -10.57 14.28
C THR A 85 -19.73 -11.88 14.33
N GLU A 86 -20.17 -12.91 13.60
CA GLU A 86 -19.52 -14.23 13.55
C GLU A 86 -18.36 -14.26 12.54
N ILE A 87 -18.36 -13.35 11.57
CA ILE A 87 -17.37 -13.30 10.49
C ILE A 87 -16.37 -12.19 10.79
N SER A 88 -15.12 -12.55 11.01
CA SER A 88 -14.03 -11.58 11.15
C SER A 88 -13.70 -10.90 9.83
N LEU A 89 -13.15 -9.69 9.90
CA LEU A 89 -12.74 -8.97 8.69
C LEU A 89 -11.65 -9.70 7.89
N LYS A 90 -10.79 -10.48 8.55
CA LYS A 90 -9.81 -11.37 7.88
C LYS A 90 -10.48 -12.47 7.08
N GLN A 91 -11.56 -13.06 7.60
CA GLN A 91 -12.36 -14.03 6.85
C GLN A 91 -13.10 -13.37 5.67
N ARG A 92 -13.62 -12.14 5.83
CA ARG A 92 -14.20 -11.38 4.71
C ARG A 92 -13.18 -11.13 3.59
N LEU A 93 -11.95 -10.76 3.95
CA LEU A 93 -10.85 -10.63 3.00
C LEU A 93 -10.57 -11.94 2.25
N GLU A 94 -10.57 -13.08 2.95
CA GLU A 94 -10.43 -14.39 2.34
C GLU A 94 -11.60 -14.70 1.39
N TYR A 95 -12.84 -14.45 1.80
CA TYR A 95 -14.01 -14.67 0.97
C TYR A 95 -13.97 -13.85 -0.33
N ILE A 96 -13.63 -12.56 -0.27
CA ILE A 96 -13.47 -11.74 -1.49
C ILE A 96 -12.31 -12.26 -2.35
N SER A 97 -11.18 -12.64 -1.74
CA SER A 97 -10.04 -13.19 -2.48
C SER A 97 -10.41 -14.46 -3.24
N ARG A 98 -11.17 -15.35 -2.60
CA ARG A 98 -11.69 -16.57 -3.23
C ARG A 98 -12.73 -16.24 -4.30
N ALA A 99 -13.62 -15.28 -4.05
CA ALA A 99 -14.61 -14.85 -5.02
C ALA A 99 -13.94 -14.35 -6.31
N ILE A 100 -12.87 -13.56 -6.21
CA ILE A 100 -12.07 -13.09 -7.35
C ILE A 100 -11.46 -14.28 -8.12
N LEU A 101 -10.88 -15.25 -7.41
CA LEU A 101 -10.30 -16.44 -8.03
C LEU A 101 -11.35 -17.30 -8.75
N SER A 102 -12.51 -17.52 -8.13
CA SER A 102 -13.64 -18.23 -8.73
C SER A 102 -14.21 -17.46 -9.93
N ALA A 103 -14.39 -16.14 -9.83
CA ALA A 103 -14.86 -15.30 -10.92
C ALA A 103 -13.91 -15.36 -12.12
N LYS A 104 -12.59 -15.18 -11.91
CA LYS A 104 -11.57 -15.32 -12.97
C LYS A 104 -11.57 -16.70 -13.63
N SER A 105 -11.81 -17.75 -12.84
CA SER A 105 -11.92 -19.12 -13.33
C SER A 105 -13.16 -19.35 -14.20
N SER A 106 -14.27 -18.67 -13.90
CA SER A 106 -15.49 -18.70 -14.72
C SER A 106 -15.37 -17.91 -16.02
N SER A 107 -14.75 -16.71 -15.99
CA SER A 107 -14.59 -15.85 -17.18
C SER A 107 -13.68 -16.47 -18.26
N CYS A 108 -12.81 -17.41 -17.88
CA CYS A 108 -12.02 -18.20 -18.84
C CYS A 108 -12.91 -19.17 -19.67
N VAL A 109 -14.08 -19.53 -19.14
CA VAL A 109 -15.03 -20.47 -19.74
C VAL A 109 -16.19 -19.74 -20.43
N SER A 110 -16.62 -18.57 -19.92
CA SER A 110 -17.69 -17.73 -20.49
C SER A 110 -17.21 -16.31 -20.78
N SER A 111 -17.20 -15.90 -22.06
CA SER A 111 -16.84 -14.53 -22.47
C SER A 111 -18.04 -13.58 -22.44
N LEU A 112 -18.70 -13.44 -21.29
CA LEU A 112 -19.85 -12.54 -21.09
C LEU A 112 -19.38 -11.25 -20.38
N GLY A 113 -19.80 -10.09 -20.88
CA GLY A 113 -19.41 -8.78 -20.32
C GLY A 113 -19.85 -8.55 -18.86
N ALA A 114 -20.95 -9.18 -18.43
CA ALA A 114 -21.44 -9.09 -17.05
C ALA A 114 -20.49 -9.73 -16.02
N ASP A 115 -19.76 -10.78 -16.40
CA ASP A 115 -18.78 -11.44 -15.52
C ASP A 115 -17.58 -10.51 -15.27
N GLY A 116 -17.25 -9.63 -16.23
CA GLY A 116 -16.18 -8.65 -16.11
C GLY A 116 -16.53 -7.48 -15.17
N GLU A 117 -17.77 -6.99 -15.23
CA GLU A 117 -18.26 -5.94 -14.31
C GLU A 117 -18.29 -6.44 -12.86
N PHE A 118 -18.81 -7.64 -12.64
CA PHE A 118 -18.80 -8.26 -11.31
C PHE A 118 -17.37 -8.49 -10.79
N LEU A 119 -16.44 -8.91 -11.66
CA LEU A 119 -15.05 -9.06 -11.26
C LEU A 119 -14.42 -7.72 -10.83
N HIS A 120 -14.70 -6.65 -11.58
CA HIS A 120 -14.24 -5.31 -11.23
C HIS A 120 -14.80 -4.86 -9.87
N GLU A 121 -16.09 -5.07 -9.61
CA GLU A 121 -16.71 -4.78 -8.32
C GLU A 121 -16.01 -5.52 -7.16
N LEU A 122 -15.66 -6.79 -7.36
CA LEU A 122 -14.93 -7.57 -6.36
C LEU A 122 -13.50 -7.04 -6.13
N GLU A 123 -12.82 -6.60 -7.18
CA GLU A 123 -11.47 -6.02 -7.09
C GLU A 123 -11.50 -4.66 -6.37
N GLU A 124 -12.50 -3.82 -6.61
CA GLU A 124 -12.71 -2.57 -5.85
C GLU A 124 -13.03 -2.86 -4.38
N LYS A 125 -13.93 -3.81 -4.11
CA LYS A 125 -14.26 -4.25 -2.74
C LYS A 125 -13.02 -4.77 -2.00
N MET A 126 -12.15 -5.52 -2.67
CA MET A 126 -10.90 -6.03 -2.09
C MET A 126 -10.02 -4.90 -1.55
N GLU A 127 -9.88 -3.79 -2.30
CA GLU A 127 -9.08 -2.65 -1.85
C GLU A 127 -9.70 -1.98 -0.62
N VAL A 128 -11.03 -1.84 -0.57
CA VAL A 128 -11.73 -1.31 0.62
C VAL A 128 -11.55 -2.22 1.83
N VAL A 129 -11.69 -3.54 1.67
CA VAL A 129 -11.50 -4.51 2.76
C VAL A 129 -10.07 -4.44 3.29
N ARG A 130 -9.06 -4.33 2.41
CA ARG A 130 -7.66 -4.19 2.82
C ARG A 130 -7.43 -2.95 3.67
N ILE A 131 -8.00 -1.82 3.28
CA ILE A 131 -7.95 -0.58 4.07
C ILE A 131 -8.61 -0.77 5.43
N GLN A 132 -9.80 -1.38 5.46
CA GLN A 132 -10.52 -1.66 6.70
C GLN A 132 -9.70 -2.56 7.65
N VAL A 133 -9.03 -3.59 7.11
CA VAL A 133 -8.09 -4.45 7.87
C VAL A 133 -6.92 -3.64 8.40
N GLN A 134 -6.32 -2.79 7.56
CA GLN A 134 -5.21 -1.93 7.97
C GLN A 134 -5.60 -0.98 9.11
N ILE A 135 -6.79 -0.38 9.06
CA ILE A 135 -7.34 0.45 10.14
C ILE A 135 -7.46 -0.38 11.42
N GLN A 136 -8.10 -1.56 11.34
CA GLN A 136 -8.29 -2.43 12.49
C GLN A 136 -6.95 -2.83 13.13
N GLU A 137 -5.96 -3.23 12.34
CA GLU A 137 -4.64 -3.62 12.84
C GLU A 137 -3.90 -2.43 13.46
N THR A 138 -4.02 -1.23 12.88
CA THR A 138 -3.41 -0.01 13.41
C THR A 138 -4.04 0.39 14.75
N LEU A 139 -5.37 0.32 14.86
CA LEU A 139 -6.10 0.58 16.10
C LEU A 139 -5.68 -0.40 17.21
N ARG A 140 -5.58 -1.69 16.89
CA ARG A 140 -5.13 -2.72 17.85
C ARG A 140 -3.70 -2.49 18.33
N ARG A 141 -2.81 -2.00 17.47
CA ARG A 141 -1.40 -1.75 17.82
C ARG A 141 -1.21 -0.47 18.62
N GLN A 142 -1.82 0.63 18.20
CA GLN A 142 -1.54 1.97 18.73
C GLN A 142 -2.46 2.40 19.87
N TYR A 143 -3.68 1.84 19.93
CA TYR A 143 -4.72 2.30 20.85
C TYR A 143 -5.34 1.15 21.66
N SER A 144 -4.63 0.05 21.88
CA SER A 144 -5.13 -1.15 22.57
C SER A 144 -5.75 -0.87 23.95
N GLN A 145 -5.30 0.17 24.64
CA GLN A 145 -5.78 0.55 25.97
C GLN A 145 -6.95 1.55 25.95
N HIS A 146 -7.33 2.08 24.78
CA HIS A 146 -8.37 3.10 24.69
C HIS A 146 -9.78 2.46 24.67
N PRO A 147 -10.72 2.87 25.55
CA PRO A 147 -12.03 2.22 25.68
C PRO A 147 -12.87 2.22 24.40
N SER A 148 -12.75 3.26 23.55
CA SER A 148 -13.52 3.35 22.30
C SER A 148 -13.06 2.38 21.20
N VAL A 149 -11.87 1.78 21.34
CA VAL A 149 -11.26 0.95 20.28
C VAL A 149 -11.95 -0.40 20.15
N GLN A 150 -12.39 -0.99 21.25
CA GLN A 150 -13.11 -2.27 21.19
C GLN A 150 -14.43 -2.12 20.42
N GLY A 151 -15.18 -1.05 20.67
CA GLY A 151 -16.40 -0.75 19.92
C GLY A 151 -16.12 -0.51 18.44
N ALA A 152 -15.07 0.27 18.12
CA ALA A 152 -14.66 0.50 16.73
C ALA A 152 -14.25 -0.79 16.02
N ILE A 153 -13.50 -1.69 16.67
CA ILE A 153 -13.09 -2.98 16.11
C ILE A 153 -14.31 -3.86 15.84
N THR A 154 -15.26 -3.95 16.77
CA THR A 154 -16.49 -4.73 16.57
C THR A 154 -17.31 -4.19 15.41
N GLN A 155 -17.39 -2.87 15.27
CA GLN A 155 -18.07 -2.23 14.14
C GLN A 155 -17.37 -2.57 12.81
N LEU A 156 -16.03 -2.50 12.77
CA LEU A 156 -15.23 -2.87 11.60
C LEU A 156 -15.30 -4.37 11.25
N ASP A 157 -15.57 -5.27 12.19
CA ASP A 157 -15.78 -6.70 11.87
C ASP A 157 -17.20 -6.96 11.36
N SER A 158 -18.18 -6.14 11.76
CA SER A 158 -19.60 -6.40 11.52
C SER A 158 -20.02 -6.34 10.04
N GLU A 159 -19.43 -5.45 9.24
CA GLU A 159 -19.77 -5.27 7.82
C GLU A 159 -18.65 -4.56 7.05
N LEU A 160 -18.69 -4.65 5.72
CA LEU A 160 -17.84 -3.82 4.85
C LEU A 160 -18.41 -2.41 4.79
N MET A 161 -17.58 -1.43 5.12
CA MET A 161 -18.01 -0.04 5.20
C MET A 161 -17.70 0.74 3.93
N ASP A 162 -18.44 1.83 3.74
CA ASP A 162 -18.13 2.83 2.72
C ASP A 162 -16.83 3.56 3.05
N ILE A 163 -16.04 3.88 2.02
CA ILE A 163 -14.79 4.63 2.11
C ILE A 163 -14.93 5.96 2.87
N THR A 164 -16.06 6.64 2.71
CA THR A 164 -16.37 7.91 3.37
C THR A 164 -16.52 7.72 4.88
N LYS A 165 -17.18 6.64 5.30
CA LYS A 165 -17.31 6.27 6.71
C LYS A 165 -15.96 5.87 7.28
N LEU A 166 -15.18 5.05 6.56
CA LEU A 166 -13.82 4.69 6.96
C LEU A 166 -12.93 5.92 7.15
N TYR A 167 -13.09 6.94 6.30
CA TYR A 167 -12.36 8.19 6.44
C TYR A 167 -12.78 8.98 7.68
N GLY A 168 -14.07 9.33 7.79
CA GLY A 168 -14.54 10.25 8.84
C GLY A 168 -14.61 9.61 10.22
N GLU A 169 -15.28 8.46 10.33
CA GLU A 169 -15.58 7.84 11.63
C GLU A 169 -14.37 7.12 12.25
N PHE A 170 -13.39 6.71 11.42
CA PHE A 170 -12.22 5.95 11.89
C PHE A 170 -10.91 6.67 11.60
N ALA A 171 -10.52 6.85 10.35
CA ALA A 171 -9.19 7.33 10.02
C ALA A 171 -8.95 8.77 10.52
N ASP A 172 -9.94 9.66 10.41
CA ASP A 172 -9.88 11.03 10.94
C ASP A 172 -9.99 11.08 12.45
N HIS A 173 -11.00 10.39 13.01
CA HIS A 173 -11.22 10.32 14.46
C HIS A 173 -9.97 9.84 15.23
N PHE A 174 -9.29 8.81 14.72
CA PHE A 174 -8.08 8.24 15.34
C PHE A 174 -6.76 8.79 14.76
N ARG A 175 -6.80 9.82 13.89
CA ARG A 175 -5.61 10.45 13.28
C ARG A 175 -4.66 9.44 12.62
N LEU A 176 -5.22 8.53 11.83
CA LEU A 176 -4.49 7.49 11.11
C LEU A 176 -4.07 7.98 9.71
N SER A 177 -3.06 8.84 9.65
CA SER A 177 -2.66 9.52 8.40
C SER A 177 -2.30 8.57 7.25
N GLU A 178 -1.69 7.41 7.55
CA GLU A 178 -1.43 6.36 6.55
C GLU A 178 -2.70 5.76 5.97
N CYS A 179 -3.70 5.50 6.83
CA CYS A 179 -5.00 4.98 6.39
C CYS A 179 -5.76 6.03 5.60
N LYS A 180 -5.70 7.31 6.00
CA LYS A 180 -6.25 8.43 5.22
C LYS A 180 -5.65 8.48 3.82
N LEU A 181 -4.32 8.33 3.70
CA LEU A 181 -3.63 8.30 2.41
C LEU A 181 -4.07 7.12 1.54
N ALA A 182 -4.22 5.93 2.13
CA ALA A 182 -4.73 4.75 1.43
C ALA A 182 -6.19 4.94 0.95
N ILE A 183 -7.04 5.55 1.78
CA ILE A 183 -8.43 5.84 1.44
C ILE A 183 -8.53 6.81 0.26
N ILE A 184 -7.81 7.94 0.30
CA ILE A 184 -7.88 8.91 -0.81
C ILE A 184 -7.29 8.35 -2.10
N HIS A 185 -6.27 7.49 -2.01
CA HIS A 185 -5.73 6.75 -3.14
C HIS A 185 -6.79 5.83 -3.76
N CYS A 186 -7.47 5.04 -2.93
CA CYS A 186 -8.53 4.13 -3.36
C CYS A 186 -9.75 4.88 -3.94
N ALA A 187 -10.10 6.03 -3.37
CA ALA A 187 -11.22 6.86 -3.83
C ALA A 187 -10.89 7.67 -5.11
N GLY A 188 -9.63 7.71 -5.55
CA GLY A 188 -9.20 8.55 -6.67
C GLY A 188 -9.25 10.06 -6.38
N HIS A 189 -9.40 10.47 -5.12
CA HIS A 189 -9.48 11.87 -4.71
C HIS A 189 -8.08 12.44 -4.46
N SER A 190 -7.61 13.33 -5.34
CA SER A 190 -6.31 13.99 -5.17
C SER A 190 -6.44 15.48 -4.87
N ASP A 191 -6.22 15.86 -3.62
CA ASP A 191 -5.92 17.23 -3.21
C ASP A 191 -4.44 17.30 -2.80
N PRO A 192 -3.58 18.03 -3.53
CA PRO A 192 -2.16 18.15 -3.21
C PRO A 192 -1.90 18.66 -1.79
N ILE A 193 -2.73 19.58 -1.27
CA ILE A 193 -2.54 20.15 0.07
C ILE A 193 -2.76 19.06 1.12
N LEU A 194 -3.86 18.31 0.98
CA LEU A 194 -4.15 17.17 1.85
C LEU A 194 -3.08 16.09 1.75
N VAL A 195 -2.63 15.73 0.54
CA VAL A 195 -1.58 14.72 0.37
C VAL A 195 -0.28 15.17 1.07
N HIS A 196 0.11 16.44 0.92
CA HIS A 196 1.30 16.98 1.59
C HIS A 196 1.14 16.94 3.12
N SER A 197 -0.02 17.35 3.66
CA SER A 197 -0.25 17.33 5.11
C SER A 197 -0.22 15.91 5.67
N LEU A 198 -0.81 14.94 4.96
CA LEU A 198 -0.77 13.54 5.38
C LEU A 198 0.65 12.98 5.41
N TRP A 199 1.46 13.24 4.36
CA TRP A 199 2.87 12.82 4.36
C TRP A 199 3.67 13.47 5.48
N GLN A 200 3.44 14.77 5.74
CA GLN A 200 4.04 15.47 6.84
C GLN A 200 3.70 14.83 8.18
N GLU A 201 2.41 14.57 8.45
CA GLU A 201 1.95 13.92 9.68
C GLU A 201 2.56 12.52 9.86
N ILE A 202 2.67 11.73 8.79
CA ILE A 202 3.30 10.40 8.82
C ILE A 202 4.76 10.49 9.24
N ILE A 203 5.52 11.41 8.63
CA ILE A 203 6.94 11.60 8.90
C ILE A 203 7.14 12.12 10.33
N GLU A 204 6.39 13.14 10.73
CA GLU A 204 6.48 13.72 12.07
C GLU A 204 6.14 12.70 13.15
N LYS A 205 5.10 11.88 12.93
CA LYS A 205 4.75 10.79 13.84
C LYS A 205 5.89 9.78 14.00
N GLU A 206 6.46 9.29 12.90
CA GLU A 206 7.58 8.34 12.94
C GLU A 206 8.83 8.96 13.63
N LEU A 207 9.09 10.24 13.38
CA LEU A 207 10.18 10.97 14.03
C LEU A 207 9.97 11.16 15.53
N ASN A 208 8.73 11.32 15.97
CA ASN A 208 8.33 11.46 17.38
C ASN A 208 8.36 10.11 18.12
N ASP A 209 7.84 9.05 17.50
CA ASP A 209 7.82 7.70 18.08
C ASP A 209 9.24 7.14 18.26
N SER A 210 10.17 7.54 17.38
CA SER A 210 11.57 7.09 17.41
C SER A 210 12.50 7.96 18.28
N VAL A 211 12.01 8.98 18.98
CA VAL A 211 12.87 9.93 19.75
C VAL A 211 13.79 9.25 20.76
N ALA A 212 13.34 8.15 21.37
CA ALA A 212 14.13 7.39 22.35
C ALA A 212 15.28 6.57 21.73
N MET A 213 15.33 6.43 20.41
CA MET A 213 16.30 5.60 19.69
C MET A 213 17.59 6.39 19.36
N SER A 214 18.66 5.67 19.02
CA SER A 214 19.90 6.28 18.53
C SER A 214 19.68 7.02 17.20
N SER A 215 20.51 8.02 16.86
CA SER A 215 20.36 8.75 15.59
C SER A 215 20.38 7.85 14.36
N ALA A 216 21.25 6.83 14.35
CA ALA A 216 21.36 5.87 13.26
C ALA A 216 20.10 4.98 13.14
N ASP A 217 19.53 4.55 14.26
CA ASP A 217 18.33 3.73 14.26
C ASP A 217 17.08 4.53 13.91
N ARG A 218 17.00 5.80 14.32
CA ARG A 218 15.95 6.74 13.89
C ARG A 218 15.96 6.95 12.39
N MET A 219 17.14 7.19 11.83
CA MET A 219 17.34 7.34 10.40
C MET A 219 16.89 6.07 9.66
N ARG A 220 17.29 4.89 10.15
CA ARG A 220 16.88 3.61 9.55
C ARG A 220 15.37 3.37 9.64
N ALA A 221 14.76 3.62 10.80
CA ALA A 221 13.31 3.46 11.00
C ALA A 221 12.51 4.34 10.02
N LEU A 222 12.87 5.62 9.91
CA LEU A 222 12.26 6.52 8.95
C LEU A 222 12.49 6.07 7.50
N SER A 223 13.71 5.63 7.15
CA SER A 223 13.99 5.10 5.81
C SER A 223 13.05 3.94 5.46
N LEU A 224 12.96 2.94 6.35
CA LEU A 224 12.12 1.76 6.13
C LEU A 224 10.66 2.16 5.95
N LYS A 225 10.18 3.09 6.77
CA LYS A 225 8.82 3.62 6.68
C LYS A 225 8.56 4.29 5.32
N ILE A 226 9.42 5.24 4.94
CA ILE A 226 9.32 5.97 3.67
C ILE A 226 9.48 5.06 2.47
N VAL A 227 10.39 4.08 2.50
CA VAL A 227 10.56 3.10 1.43
C VAL A 227 9.32 2.23 1.27
N SER A 228 8.74 1.76 2.38
CA SER A 228 7.54 0.92 2.33
C SER A 228 6.35 1.63 1.67
N LEU A 229 6.08 2.88 2.05
CA LEU A 229 4.99 3.69 1.48
C LEU A 229 5.36 4.22 0.09
N GLY A 230 6.60 4.62 -0.12
CA GLY A 230 7.09 5.11 -1.40
C GLY A 230 6.97 4.04 -2.49
N LYS A 231 7.31 2.78 -2.22
CA LYS A 231 7.13 1.69 -3.20
C LYS A 231 5.65 1.46 -3.58
N LEU A 232 4.73 1.76 -2.66
CA LEU A 232 3.29 1.66 -2.92
C LEU A 232 2.78 2.80 -3.80
N TYR A 233 3.25 4.03 -3.57
CA TYR A 233 2.72 5.24 -4.22
C TYR A 233 3.60 5.83 -5.33
N ALA A 234 4.84 5.36 -5.52
CA ALA A 234 5.75 5.91 -6.53
C ALA A 234 5.22 5.78 -7.97
N GLY A 235 4.36 4.79 -8.23
CA GLY A 235 3.67 4.63 -9.52
C GLY A 235 2.55 5.66 -9.76
N THR A 236 2.12 6.40 -8.73
CA THR A 236 1.01 7.36 -8.79
C THR A 236 1.46 8.74 -8.27
N PRO A 237 2.06 9.60 -9.13
CA PRO A 237 2.69 10.86 -8.73
C PRO A 237 1.80 11.83 -7.93
N ARG A 238 0.47 11.75 -8.10
CA ARG A 238 -0.51 12.57 -7.34
C ARG A 238 -0.53 12.25 -5.84
N TYR A 239 -0.13 11.04 -5.44
CA TYR A 239 -0.10 10.59 -4.04
C TYR A 239 1.33 10.48 -3.51
N PHE A 240 2.34 10.63 -4.36
CA PHE A 240 3.76 10.67 -4.00
C PHE A 240 4.39 11.98 -4.44
N PRO A 241 4.24 13.07 -3.65
CA PRO A 241 4.72 14.39 -4.02
C PRO A 241 6.24 14.49 -3.80
N LEU A 242 7.00 13.97 -4.76
CA LEU A 242 8.47 13.83 -4.66
C LEU A 242 9.16 15.14 -4.27
N ASP A 243 8.81 16.24 -4.93
CA ASP A 243 9.40 17.57 -4.72
C ASP A 243 9.20 18.06 -3.27
N PHE A 244 8.01 17.83 -2.71
CA PHE A 244 7.69 18.12 -1.32
C PHE A 244 8.45 17.19 -0.37
N LEU A 245 8.43 15.88 -0.62
CA LEU A 245 9.06 14.88 0.24
C LEU A 245 10.57 15.07 0.34
N VAL A 246 11.26 15.29 -0.78
CA VAL A 246 12.70 15.56 -0.80
C VAL A 246 13.00 16.82 0.01
N LYS A 247 12.28 17.91 -0.25
CA LYS A 247 12.47 19.17 0.50
C LYS A 247 12.26 18.98 2.00
N PHE A 248 11.16 18.34 2.39
CA PHE A 248 10.80 18.17 3.80
C PHE A 248 11.78 17.26 4.54
N LEU A 249 12.17 16.12 3.94
CA LEU A 249 13.15 15.22 4.54
C LEU A 249 14.52 15.86 4.67
N GLU A 250 14.95 16.67 3.69
CA GLU A 250 16.23 17.38 3.78
C GLU A 250 16.23 18.46 4.87
N GLN A 251 15.08 19.10 5.13
CA GLN A 251 14.92 20.01 6.26
C GLN A 251 15.05 19.25 7.59
N GLU A 252 14.49 18.04 7.69
CA GLU A 252 14.61 17.18 8.86
C GLU A 252 16.04 16.66 9.07
N VAL A 253 16.75 16.30 7.99
CA VAL A 253 18.19 15.96 8.03
C VAL A 253 19.02 17.15 8.54
N CYS A 254 18.71 18.36 8.10
CA CYS A 254 19.34 19.58 8.62
C CYS A 254 19.08 19.77 10.11
N ARG A 255 17.82 19.64 10.54
CA ARG A 255 17.37 19.85 11.93
C ARG A 255 17.99 18.83 12.89
N LEU A 256 18.09 17.57 12.47
CA LEU A 256 18.57 16.46 13.29
C LEU A 256 20.07 16.19 13.13
N ASN A 257 20.75 16.92 12.24
CA ASN A 257 22.16 16.71 11.87
C ASN A 257 22.46 15.27 11.42
N TRP A 258 21.61 14.73 10.56
CA TRP A 258 21.81 13.41 9.96
C TRP A 258 22.75 13.45 8.74
N ASP A 259 23.06 12.26 8.24
CA ASP A 259 23.89 12.08 7.06
C ASP A 259 23.23 12.68 5.81
N VAL A 260 24.01 13.42 5.02
CA VAL A 260 23.55 14.13 3.83
C VAL A 260 23.10 13.18 2.72
N GLY A 261 23.61 11.94 2.69
CA GLY A 261 23.19 10.94 1.72
C GLY A 261 21.83 10.31 2.04
N PHE A 262 21.30 10.45 3.25
CA PHE A 262 20.09 9.77 3.72
C PHE A 262 18.94 9.84 2.70
N VAL A 263 18.49 11.05 2.34
CA VAL A 263 17.34 11.25 1.46
C VAL A 263 17.61 10.68 0.08
N THR A 264 18.82 10.87 -0.46
CA THR A 264 19.20 10.34 -1.78
C THR A 264 19.14 8.82 -1.82
N PHE A 265 19.62 8.13 -0.78
CA PHE A 265 19.58 6.68 -0.70
C PHE A 265 18.15 6.15 -0.53
N THR A 266 17.36 6.77 0.35
CA THR A 266 15.96 6.38 0.57
C THR A 266 15.13 6.53 -0.71
N MET A 267 15.28 7.63 -1.45
CA MET A 267 14.56 7.84 -2.72
C MET A 267 15.00 6.87 -3.83
N GLN A 268 16.29 6.54 -3.89
CA GLN A 268 16.79 5.52 -4.82
C GLN A 268 16.24 4.13 -4.47
N GLU A 269 16.15 3.79 -3.18
CA GLU A 269 15.61 2.50 -2.72
C GLU A 269 14.09 2.36 -3.00
N ILE A 270 13.36 3.47 -3.01
CA ILE A 270 11.95 3.51 -3.49
C ILE A 270 11.87 3.16 -4.99
N GLY A 271 12.92 3.42 -5.77
CA GLY A 271 12.94 3.26 -7.22
C GLY A 271 12.79 4.58 -7.99
N VAL A 272 12.97 5.72 -7.32
CA VAL A 272 12.98 7.03 -8.00
C VAL A 272 14.20 7.10 -8.92
N GLN A 273 13.94 7.42 -10.19
CA GLN A 273 15.01 7.52 -11.19
C GLN A 273 15.96 8.66 -10.85
N LEU A 274 17.27 8.39 -10.99
CA LEU A 274 18.32 9.35 -10.71
C LEU A 274 18.17 10.69 -11.46
N PRO A 275 17.81 10.73 -12.77
CA PRO A 275 17.59 11.99 -13.47
C PRO A 275 16.47 12.83 -12.85
N ARG A 276 15.35 12.20 -12.50
CA ARG A 276 14.22 12.88 -11.85
C ARG A 276 14.60 13.43 -10.48
N LEU A 277 15.37 12.68 -9.71
CA LEU A 277 15.85 13.14 -8.41
C LEU A 277 16.80 14.34 -8.55
N LEU A 278 17.70 14.33 -9.55
CA LEU A 278 18.59 15.46 -9.83
C LEU A 278 17.82 16.72 -10.23
N GLU A 279 16.76 16.59 -11.05
CA GLU A 279 15.88 17.72 -11.41
C GLU A 279 15.26 18.37 -10.16
N VAL A 280 14.80 17.56 -9.20
CA VAL A 280 14.21 18.07 -7.96
C VAL A 280 15.27 18.83 -7.15
N TYR A 281 16.47 18.27 -6.97
CA TYR A 281 17.54 18.98 -6.25
C TYR A 281 17.99 20.26 -6.97
N ASP A 282 18.07 20.26 -8.30
CA ASP A 282 18.38 21.44 -9.10
C ASP A 282 17.33 22.55 -8.92
N GLN A 283 16.04 22.19 -8.96
CA GLN A 283 14.94 23.12 -8.70
C GLN A 283 14.98 23.67 -7.27
N LEU A 284 15.24 22.82 -6.28
CA LEU A 284 15.38 23.26 -4.88
C LEU A 284 16.56 24.22 -4.70
N PHE A 285 17.68 23.95 -5.36
CA PHE A 285 18.86 24.82 -5.36
C PHE A 285 18.54 26.19 -5.99
N LYS A 286 17.92 26.20 -7.18
CA LYS A 286 17.54 27.42 -7.90
C LYS A 286 16.48 28.25 -7.17
N THR A 287 15.58 27.62 -6.42
CA THR A 287 14.52 28.31 -5.65
C THR A 287 15.10 29.17 -4.52
N ARG A 288 16.32 28.89 -4.04
CA ARG A 288 17.03 29.66 -3.00
C ARG A 288 16.18 29.91 -1.74
N ASP A 289 15.55 28.84 -1.25
CA ASP A 289 14.71 28.93 -0.06
C ASP A 289 15.52 29.43 1.16
N PRO A 290 15.08 30.52 1.85
CA PRO A 290 15.75 31.01 3.04
C PRO A 290 15.81 30.01 4.20
N CYS A 291 15.04 28.91 4.17
CA CYS A 291 15.05 27.89 5.21
C CYS A 291 16.46 27.34 5.49
N TRP A 292 17.28 27.14 4.45
CA TRP A 292 18.64 26.60 4.58
C TRP A 292 19.58 27.52 5.37
N GLN A 293 19.39 28.84 5.23
CA GLN A 293 20.12 29.82 6.03
C GLN A 293 19.67 29.79 7.50
N ARG A 294 18.36 29.63 7.75
CA ARG A 294 17.81 29.49 9.11
C ARG A 294 18.34 28.25 9.83
N PHE A 295 18.52 27.15 9.10
CA PHE A 295 19.16 25.93 9.61
C PHE A 295 20.69 26.04 9.75
N LYS A 296 21.29 27.19 9.42
CA LYS A 296 22.74 27.43 9.42
C LYS A 296 23.53 26.47 8.52
N LYS A 297 22.89 25.91 7.49
CA LYS A 297 23.49 25.01 6.49
C LYS A 297 23.21 25.50 5.06
N PRO A 298 23.76 26.65 4.63
CA PRO A 298 23.48 27.21 3.31
C PRO A 298 24.02 26.37 2.14
N LEU A 299 24.97 25.46 2.41
CA LEU A 299 25.61 24.61 1.39
C LEU A 299 25.01 23.19 1.34
N HIS A 300 24.00 22.88 2.17
CA HIS A 300 23.43 21.54 2.32
C HIS A 300 23.00 20.92 0.99
N LEU A 301 22.19 21.63 0.20
CA LEU A 301 21.71 21.13 -1.09
C LEU A 301 22.84 20.80 -2.07
N VAL A 302 23.93 21.56 -2.03
CA VAL A 302 25.09 21.36 -2.90
C VAL A 302 25.87 20.12 -2.46
N GLU A 303 25.97 19.88 -1.16
CA GLU A 303 26.51 18.63 -0.61
C GLU A 303 25.63 17.43 -1.01
N CYS A 304 24.29 17.53 -0.94
CA CYS A 304 23.37 16.48 -1.41
C CYS A 304 23.58 16.16 -2.89
N ILE A 305 23.64 17.19 -3.75
CA ILE A 305 23.90 17.04 -5.19
C ILE A 305 25.24 16.35 -5.43
N HIS A 306 26.29 16.73 -4.67
CA HIS A 306 27.59 16.10 -4.77
C HIS A 306 27.53 14.60 -4.41
N VAL A 307 26.84 14.23 -3.32
CA VAL A 307 26.65 12.82 -2.93
C VAL A 307 25.91 12.05 -4.03
N LEU A 308 24.82 12.63 -4.56
CA LEU A 308 24.00 12.04 -5.61
C LEU A 308 24.81 11.73 -6.87
N LEU A 309 25.57 12.72 -7.36
CA LEU A 309 26.38 12.58 -8.57
C LEU A 309 27.62 11.72 -8.34
N SER A 310 28.23 11.76 -7.14
CA SER A 310 29.31 10.84 -6.77
C SER A 310 28.84 9.38 -6.79
N GLY A 311 27.60 9.13 -6.33
CA GLY A 311 26.96 7.82 -6.43
C GLY A 311 26.82 7.33 -7.87
N TYR A 312 26.46 8.22 -8.80
CA TYR A 312 26.39 7.92 -10.23
C TYR A 312 27.75 7.62 -10.84
N VAL A 313 28.77 8.42 -10.50
CA VAL A 313 30.13 8.22 -11.02
C VAL A 313 30.72 6.89 -10.57
N ASN A 314 30.45 6.49 -9.32
CA ASN A 314 30.92 5.21 -8.79
C ASN A 314 30.15 4.01 -9.36
N ASP A 315 28.87 4.21 -9.70
CA ASP A 315 28.01 3.17 -10.26
C ASP A 315 27.13 3.73 -11.40
N PRO A 316 27.68 3.79 -12.64
CA PRO A 316 26.94 4.27 -13.80
C PRO A 316 25.77 3.36 -14.20
N SER A 317 25.68 2.16 -13.62
CA SER A 317 24.60 1.21 -13.93
C SER A 317 23.22 1.67 -13.46
N ARG A 318 23.19 2.62 -12.51
CA ARG A 318 21.98 3.26 -11.98
C ARG A 318 21.16 4.03 -13.01
N VAL A 319 21.78 4.38 -14.15
CA VAL A 319 21.08 4.99 -15.29
C VAL A 319 21.05 3.98 -16.44
N PRO A 320 19.89 3.80 -17.10
CA PRO A 320 19.79 2.93 -18.27
C PRO A 320 20.80 3.33 -19.35
N THR A 321 21.45 2.35 -19.97
CA THR A 321 22.54 2.56 -20.96
C THR A 321 22.19 3.54 -22.07
N TYR A 322 20.94 3.53 -22.55
CA TYR A 322 20.47 4.41 -23.61
C TYR A 322 20.38 5.89 -23.21
N ASP A 323 20.24 6.19 -21.92
CA ASP A 323 20.07 7.57 -21.42
C ASP A 323 21.36 8.12 -20.77
N ARG A 324 22.35 7.25 -20.50
CA ARG A 324 23.61 7.63 -19.82
C ARG A 324 24.31 8.81 -20.47
N ARG A 325 24.45 8.83 -21.80
CA ARG A 325 25.18 9.91 -22.48
C ARG A 325 24.48 11.26 -22.32
N ARG A 326 23.15 11.26 -22.49
CA ARG A 326 22.33 12.47 -22.33
C ARG A 326 22.36 12.96 -20.89
N PHE A 327 22.22 12.04 -19.94
CA PHE A 327 22.27 12.35 -18.52
C PHE A 327 23.64 12.85 -18.07
N THR A 328 24.75 12.22 -18.49
CA THR A 328 26.11 12.69 -18.19
C THR A 328 26.34 14.11 -18.71
N ASN A 329 25.86 14.44 -19.92
CA ASN A 329 25.93 15.80 -20.45
C ASN A 329 25.16 16.80 -19.58
N ALA A 330 23.91 16.46 -19.22
CA ALA A 330 23.10 17.31 -18.35
C ALA A 330 23.76 17.51 -16.97
N CYS A 331 24.40 16.48 -16.42
CA CYS A 331 25.18 16.59 -15.18
C CYS A 331 26.37 17.54 -15.32
N LEU A 332 27.11 17.47 -16.43
CA LEU A 332 28.24 18.38 -16.70
C LEU A 332 27.77 19.83 -16.79
N ASP A 333 26.68 20.09 -17.52
CA ASP A 333 26.08 21.43 -17.65
C ASP A 333 25.62 21.98 -16.28
N ASN A 334 24.93 21.16 -15.49
CA ASN A 334 24.47 21.52 -14.16
C ASN A 334 25.65 21.80 -13.21
N ILE A 335 26.70 20.97 -13.23
CA ILE A 335 27.92 21.19 -12.44
C ILE A 335 28.57 22.52 -12.80
N CYS A 336 28.64 22.87 -14.09
CA CYS A 336 29.17 24.16 -14.52
C CYS A 336 28.34 25.31 -13.93
N GLY A 337 27.01 25.21 -13.98
CA GLY A 337 26.10 26.19 -13.35
C GLY A 337 26.35 26.33 -11.84
N TYR A 338 26.41 25.20 -11.12
CA TYR A 338 26.67 25.21 -9.67
C TYR A 338 28.03 25.81 -9.33
N LEU A 339 29.09 25.49 -10.09
CA LEU A 339 30.43 26.03 -9.86
C LEU A 339 30.49 27.56 -10.03
N VAL A 340 29.79 28.11 -11.04
CA VAL A 340 29.72 29.57 -11.25
C VAL A 340 29.03 30.24 -10.07
N GLU A 341 27.92 29.69 -9.58
CA GLU A 341 27.21 30.24 -8.43
C GLU A 341 28.05 30.14 -7.14
N LEU A 342 28.69 28.99 -6.89
CA LEU A 342 29.54 28.79 -5.71
C LEU A 342 30.74 29.74 -5.69
N GLN A 343 31.34 30.03 -6.85
CA GLN A 343 32.47 30.98 -6.96
C GLN A 343 32.07 32.44 -6.73
N SER A 344 30.79 32.77 -6.89
CA SER A 344 30.26 34.11 -6.62
C SER A 344 30.04 34.39 -5.12
N LEU A 345 30.02 33.34 -4.28
CA LEU A 345 29.82 33.45 -2.85
C LEU A 345 31.10 33.85 -2.11
N SER A 346 30.95 34.47 -0.94
CA SER A 346 32.08 34.87 -0.10
C SER A 346 32.95 33.65 0.27
N PRO A 347 34.29 33.73 0.10
CA PRO A 347 35.16 32.58 0.29
C PRO A 347 35.16 32.10 1.75
N ASN A 348 34.85 30.82 1.93
CA ASN A 348 34.94 30.08 3.19
C ASN A 348 35.70 28.77 2.93
N ALA A 349 36.40 28.22 3.94
CA ALA A 349 37.14 26.97 3.82
C ALA A 349 36.24 25.81 3.33
N ALA A 350 35.05 25.67 3.91
CA ALA A 350 34.08 24.66 3.50
C ALA A 350 33.62 24.84 2.04
N LEU A 351 33.46 26.09 1.59
CA LEU A 351 33.08 26.39 0.21
C LEU A 351 34.20 26.01 -0.78
N GLN A 352 35.46 26.26 -0.43
CA GLN A 352 36.61 25.88 -1.25
C GLN A 352 36.74 24.36 -1.38
N ASP A 353 36.45 23.62 -0.31
CA ASP A 353 36.43 22.16 -0.32
C ASP A 353 35.34 21.61 -1.24
N ILE A 354 34.14 22.17 -1.17
CA ILE A 354 33.04 21.80 -2.07
C ILE A 354 33.40 22.11 -3.53
N ILE A 355 33.95 23.30 -3.83
CA ILE A 355 34.37 23.65 -5.19
C ILE A 355 35.40 22.64 -5.73
N ARG A 356 36.36 22.23 -4.91
CA ARG A 356 37.35 21.21 -5.27
C ARG A 356 36.70 19.84 -5.53
N ASN A 357 35.73 19.46 -4.70
CA ASN A 357 34.96 18.22 -4.86
C ASN A 357 34.17 18.22 -6.18
N PHE A 358 33.48 19.31 -6.51
CA PHE A 358 32.76 19.44 -7.79
C PHE A 358 33.69 19.46 -9.00
N LYS A 359 34.87 20.08 -8.92
CA LYS A 359 35.89 19.99 -9.98
C LYS A 359 36.39 18.56 -10.17
N SER A 360 36.64 17.83 -9.08
CA SER A 360 36.99 16.41 -9.13
C SER A 360 35.88 15.58 -9.78
N LEU A 361 34.62 15.82 -9.39
CA LEU A 361 33.45 15.18 -9.96
C LEU A 361 33.30 15.45 -11.46
N GLN A 362 33.50 16.69 -11.90
CA GLN A 362 33.51 17.08 -13.31
C GLN A 362 34.53 16.24 -14.11
N THR A 363 35.78 16.17 -13.64
CA THR A 363 36.82 15.37 -14.32
C THR A 363 36.52 13.87 -14.37
N LYS A 364 35.77 13.34 -13.39
CA LYS A 364 35.36 11.93 -13.39
C LYS A 364 34.19 11.69 -14.34
N LEU A 365 33.23 12.63 -14.43
CA LEU A 365 32.12 12.55 -15.37
C LEU A 365 32.59 12.69 -16.83
N GLU A 366 33.58 13.55 -17.10
CA GLU A 366 34.20 13.67 -18.42
C GLU A 366 34.87 12.36 -18.88
N LYS A 367 35.36 11.53 -17.95
CA LYS A 367 35.92 10.20 -18.24
C LYS A 367 34.85 9.12 -18.47
N LEU A 368 33.62 9.36 -18.03
CA LEU A 368 32.46 8.47 -18.23
C LEU A 368 31.69 8.80 -19.51
N HIS A 369 31.98 9.96 -20.12
CA HIS A 369 31.52 10.35 -21.44
C HIS A 369 32.25 9.54 -22.51
#